data_AF-A0A412EM56-F1
#
_entry.id   AF-A0A412EM56-F1
#
_cell.length_a   1.000
_cell.length_b   1.000
_cell.length_c   1.000
_cell.angle_alpha   90.00
_cell.angle_beta   90.00
_cell.angle_gamma   90.00
#
_symmetry.space_group_name_H-M   'P 1'
#
loop_
_entity.id
_entity.type
_entity.pdbx_description
1 polymer ?
#
loop_
_entity_poly.entity_id
_entity_poly.type
_entity_poly.pdbx_seq_one_letter_code
_entity_poly.pdbx_strand_id
1 'polypeptide(L)'
;MDKETIKQQNSMRDVLSRYGMIPNRAGFVSCPFHPSDRTASLKIYKDSYYCFGCGASGDIFTFVQNMNNCDFKTAFQILGGTYHKPDFSSRMAIYHAQKQKEMREKAERKKNEELQECLSDIDFYRSILGRARPLSDGWCEAWNRLQLALYHHGFITGLEEGD
;
A
#
# COMPACT_ATOMS: atom_id res chain seq x y z
N MET A 1 3.71 -7.90 -23.11
CA MET A 1 3.60 -8.86 -22.00
C MET A 1 3.67 -8.11 -20.70
N ASP A 2 2.82 -8.45 -19.73
CA ASP A 2 2.81 -7.90 -18.37
C ASP A 2 3.76 -8.67 -17.45
N LYS A 3 3.97 -8.16 -16.23
CA LYS A 3 4.92 -8.72 -15.24
C LYS A 3 4.58 -10.15 -14.86
N GLU A 4 3.31 -10.45 -14.64
CA GLU A 4 2.88 -11.77 -14.18
C GLU A 4 3.07 -12.83 -15.27
N THR A 5 2.76 -12.51 -16.54
CA THR A 5 3.04 -13.42 -17.66
C THR A 5 4.53 -13.74 -17.78
N ILE A 6 5.42 -12.75 -17.60
CA ILE A 6 6.87 -12.99 -17.65
C ILE A 6 7.31 -13.94 -16.54
N LYS A 7 6.79 -13.78 -15.32
CA LYS A 7 7.06 -14.69 -14.18
C LYS A 7 6.57 -16.11 -14.42
N GLN A 8 5.44 -16.27 -15.12
CA GLN A 8 4.91 -17.60 -15.44
C GLN A 8 5.70 -18.29 -16.55
N GLN A 9 6.24 -17.53 -17.50
CA GLN A 9 6.95 -18.05 -18.67
C GLN A 9 8.46 -18.27 -18.43
N ASN A 10 9.05 -17.63 -17.43
CA ASN A 10 10.48 -17.75 -17.13
C ASN A 10 10.69 -18.35 -15.74
N SER A 11 11.40 -19.47 -15.67
CA SER A 11 11.93 -19.96 -14.40
C SER A 11 13.27 -19.28 -14.08
N MET A 12 13.67 -19.30 -12.80
CA MET A 12 15.01 -18.83 -12.43
C MET A 12 16.12 -19.62 -13.10
N ARG A 13 15.90 -20.91 -13.42
CA ARG A 13 16.88 -21.70 -14.17
C ARG A 13 17.05 -21.18 -15.59
N ASP A 14 15.97 -20.76 -16.24
CA ASP A 14 16.02 -20.19 -17.59
C ASP A 14 16.79 -18.86 -17.56
N VAL A 15 16.55 -18.04 -16.54
CA VAL A 15 17.28 -16.79 -16.34
C VAL A 15 18.78 -17.04 -16.12
N LEU A 16 19.15 -17.96 -15.22
CA LEU A 16 20.55 -18.32 -14.96
C LEU A 16 21.27 -18.85 -16.20
N SER A 17 20.57 -19.61 -17.04
CA SER A 17 21.11 -20.16 -18.29
C SER A 17 21.57 -19.07 -19.25
N ARG A 18 20.91 -17.89 -19.25
CA ARG A 18 21.32 -16.72 -20.04
C ARG A 18 22.67 -16.13 -19.60
N TYR A 19 23.04 -16.34 -18.33
CA TYR A 19 24.31 -15.91 -17.75
C TYR A 19 25.35 -17.05 -17.70
N GLY A 20 25.06 -18.20 -18.32
CA GLY A 20 25.96 -19.36 -18.31
C GLY A 20 26.09 -20.03 -16.94
N MET A 21 25.14 -19.81 -16.04
CA MET A 21 25.16 -20.34 -14.68
C MET A 21 24.30 -21.60 -14.59
N ILE A 22 24.94 -22.73 -14.27
CA ILE A 22 24.26 -24.03 -14.17
C ILE A 22 24.21 -24.46 -12.70
N PRO A 23 23.02 -24.56 -12.08
CA PRO A 23 22.89 -25.07 -10.73
C PRO A 23 23.34 -26.54 -10.64
N ASN A 24 23.97 -26.91 -9.54
CA ASN A 24 24.32 -28.31 -9.26
C ASN A 24 23.06 -29.18 -9.01
N ARG A 25 23.23 -30.49 -8.77
CA ARG A 25 22.11 -31.42 -8.48
C ARG A 25 21.24 -30.99 -7.29
N ALA A 26 21.84 -30.30 -6.32
CA ALA A 26 21.13 -29.77 -5.17
C ALA A 26 20.49 -28.39 -5.43
N GLY A 27 20.63 -27.83 -6.63
CA GLY A 27 20.06 -26.53 -7.01
C GLY A 27 20.84 -25.33 -6.49
N PHE A 28 22.14 -25.48 -6.20
CA PHE A 28 23.01 -24.39 -5.78
C PHE A 28 23.98 -23.95 -6.89
N VAL A 29 24.34 -22.67 -6.89
CA VAL A 29 25.38 -22.08 -7.75
C VAL A 29 26.24 -21.10 -6.94
N SER A 30 27.45 -20.79 -7.40
CA SER A 30 28.26 -19.72 -6.83
C SER A 30 27.52 -18.38 -6.96
N CYS A 31 27.48 -17.61 -5.88
CA CYS A 31 26.79 -16.34 -5.85
C CYS A 31 27.58 -15.28 -6.64
N PRO A 32 26.98 -14.63 -7.64
CA PRO A 32 27.65 -13.58 -8.41
C PRO A 32 27.68 -12.24 -7.66
N PHE A 33 26.93 -12.11 -6.56
CA PHE A 33 26.74 -10.86 -5.83
C PHE A 33 27.75 -10.62 -4.71
N HIS A 34 28.64 -11.57 -4.44
CA HIS A 34 29.77 -11.34 -3.55
C HIS A 34 31.04 -12.04 -4.06
N PRO A 35 32.17 -11.32 -4.20
CA PRO A 35 33.37 -11.86 -4.85
C PRO A 35 34.08 -12.99 -4.07
N SER A 36 33.85 -13.11 -2.77
CA SER A 36 34.52 -14.07 -1.90
C SER A 36 33.84 -15.45 -1.86
N ASP A 37 32.87 -15.71 -2.73
CA ASP A 37 32.16 -16.99 -2.71
C ASP A 37 33.04 -18.14 -3.24
N ARG A 38 33.56 -18.94 -2.32
CA ARG A 38 34.40 -20.11 -2.64
C ARG A 38 33.59 -21.38 -2.82
N THR A 39 32.30 -21.37 -2.49
CA THR A 39 31.40 -22.53 -2.50
C THR A 39 30.10 -22.19 -3.23
N ALA A 40 29.26 -23.16 -3.56
CA ALA A 40 27.95 -22.85 -4.15
C ALA A 40 26.97 -22.38 -3.07
N SER A 41 26.90 -21.07 -2.80
CA SER A 41 26.07 -20.50 -1.71
C SER A 41 24.67 -20.01 -2.14
N LEU A 42 24.44 -19.84 -3.44
CA LEU A 42 23.19 -19.33 -4.01
C LEU A 42 22.23 -20.48 -4.32
N LYS A 43 21.15 -20.61 -3.55
CA LYS A 43 20.09 -21.57 -3.78
C LYS A 43 19.08 -21.03 -4.78
N ILE A 44 18.74 -21.85 -5.76
CA ILE A 44 17.79 -21.53 -6.83
C ILE A 44 16.48 -22.27 -6.60
N TYR A 45 15.39 -21.50 -6.55
CA TYR A 45 14.01 -22.00 -6.51
C TYR A 45 13.37 -21.86 -7.90
N LYS A 46 12.04 -22.03 -7.99
CA LYS A 46 11.32 -21.97 -9.27
C LYS A 46 11.39 -20.56 -9.90
N ASP A 47 11.11 -19.53 -9.10
CA ASP A 47 10.89 -18.14 -9.51
C ASP A 47 11.70 -17.13 -8.67
N SER A 48 12.51 -17.64 -7.74
CA SER A 48 13.29 -16.85 -6.78
C SER A 48 14.64 -17.49 -6.47
N TYR A 49 15.51 -16.72 -5.82
CA TYR A 49 16.81 -17.17 -5.34
C TYR A 49 17.08 -16.66 -3.93
N TYR A 50 17.97 -17.36 -3.22
CA TYR A 50 18.49 -16.92 -1.92
C TYR A 50 19.95 -17.34 -1.76
N CYS A 51 20.82 -16.39 -1.40
CA CYS A 51 22.22 -16.65 -1.08
C CYS A 51 22.40 -16.79 0.43
N PHE A 52 22.86 -17.96 0.87
CA PHE A 52 23.16 -18.21 2.28
C PHE A 52 24.48 -17.56 2.74
N GLY A 53 25.33 -17.10 1.82
CA GLY A 53 26.59 -16.43 2.14
C GLY A 53 26.44 -14.93 2.40
N CYS A 54 25.74 -14.21 1.51
CA CYS A 54 25.60 -12.74 1.60
C CYS A 54 24.17 -12.25 1.83
N GLY A 55 23.17 -13.14 1.92
CA GLY A 55 21.77 -12.78 2.12
C GLY A 55 21.06 -12.21 0.89
N ALA A 56 21.75 -12.10 -0.26
CA ALA A 56 21.14 -11.65 -1.50
C ALA A 56 19.95 -12.55 -1.87
N SER A 57 18.81 -11.92 -2.13
CA SER A 57 17.55 -12.62 -2.42
C SER A 57 16.67 -11.80 -3.35
N GLY A 58 15.76 -12.45 -4.04
CA GLY A 58 14.82 -11.79 -4.93
C GLY A 58 14.22 -12.73 -5.96
N ASP A 59 13.50 -12.14 -6.91
CA ASP A 59 12.90 -12.86 -8.03
C ASP A 59 13.75 -12.76 -9.32
N ILE A 60 13.22 -13.29 -10.41
CA ILE A 60 13.84 -13.22 -11.75
C ILE A 60 14.24 -11.80 -12.17
N PHE A 61 13.47 -10.77 -11.81
CA PHE A 61 13.77 -9.39 -12.16
C PHE A 61 14.89 -8.86 -11.28
N THR A 62 14.80 -9.07 -9.96
CA THR A 62 15.85 -8.66 -9.02
C THR A 62 17.21 -9.27 -9.39
N PHE A 63 17.23 -10.53 -9.82
CA PHE A 63 18.45 -11.19 -10.29
C PHE A 63 19.07 -10.45 -11.49
N VAL A 64 18.27 -10.19 -12.53
CA VAL A 64 18.73 -9.48 -13.74
C VAL A 64 19.16 -8.05 -13.43
N GLN A 65 18.41 -7.35 -12.57
CA GLN A 65 18.77 -5.99 -12.12
C GLN A 65 20.14 -5.97 -11.46
N ASN A 66 20.41 -6.91 -10.55
CA ASN A 66 21.69 -6.97 -9.84
C ASN A 66 22.83 -7.42 -10.77
N MET A 67 22.58 -8.39 -11.65
CA MET A 67 23.58 -8.88 -12.61
C MET A 67 23.99 -7.81 -13.62
N ASN A 68 23.03 -7.03 -14.12
CA ASN A 68 23.26 -6.03 -15.17
C ASN A 68 23.40 -4.61 -14.61
N ASN A 69 23.33 -4.45 -13.28
CA ASN A 69 23.27 -3.16 -12.59
C ASN A 69 22.26 -2.19 -13.25
N CYS A 70 21.02 -2.64 -13.41
CA CYS A 70 19.98 -1.92 -14.15
C CYS A 70 18.68 -1.74 -13.36
N ASP A 71 17.85 -0.81 -13.80
CA ASP A 71 16.53 -0.56 -13.22
C ASP A 71 15.53 -1.66 -13.60
N PHE A 72 14.39 -1.69 -12.89
CA PHE A 72 13.36 -2.69 -13.12
C PHE A 72 12.85 -2.67 -14.55
N LYS A 73 12.73 -1.48 -15.15
CA LYS A 73 12.25 -1.33 -16.52
C LYS A 73 13.18 -2.01 -17.52
N THR A 74 14.48 -1.83 -17.37
CA THR A 74 15.48 -2.48 -18.23
C THR A 74 15.47 -3.99 -18.01
N ALA A 75 15.44 -4.47 -16.76
CA ALA A 75 15.33 -5.89 -16.45
C ALA A 75 14.05 -6.53 -17.02
N PHE A 76 12.92 -5.81 -16.93
CA PHE A 76 11.64 -6.21 -17.52
C PHE A 76 11.75 -6.37 -19.04
N GLN A 77 12.42 -5.44 -19.73
CA GLN A 77 12.66 -5.53 -21.16
C GLN A 77 13.60 -6.68 -21.54
N ILE A 78 14.68 -6.91 -20.78
CA ILE A 78 15.61 -8.04 -20.99
C ILE A 78 14.88 -9.39 -20.91
N LEU A 79 13.89 -9.51 -20.03
CA LEU A 79 13.09 -10.72 -19.85
C LEU A 79 11.92 -10.85 -20.84
N GLY A 80 11.83 -9.98 -21.86
CA GLY A 80 10.83 -10.05 -22.93
C GLY A 80 9.59 -9.17 -22.71
N GLY A 81 9.63 -8.30 -21.69
CA GLY A 81 8.60 -7.33 -21.44
C GLY A 81 8.58 -6.19 -22.44
N THR A 82 7.40 -5.79 -22.88
CA THR A 82 7.21 -4.65 -23.78
C THR A 82 6.67 -3.46 -23.00
N TYR A 83 7.53 -2.48 -22.74
CA TYR A 83 7.12 -1.23 -22.09
C TYR A 83 6.48 -0.28 -23.12
N HIS A 84 5.17 -0.11 -23.03
CA HIS A 84 4.48 0.96 -23.73
C HIS A 84 4.45 2.17 -22.81
N LYS A 85 4.89 3.34 -23.29
CA LYS A 85 4.66 4.58 -22.55
C LYS A 85 3.14 4.74 -22.38
N PRO A 86 2.65 5.07 -21.17
CA PRO A 86 1.23 5.27 -20.97
C PRO A 86 0.77 6.38 -21.92
N ASP A 87 -0.27 6.07 -22.70
CA ASP A 87 -0.87 7.03 -23.60
C ASP A 87 -1.54 8.17 -22.82
N PHE A 88 -1.98 9.20 -23.52
CA PHE A 88 -2.63 10.35 -22.89
C PHE A 88 -3.86 9.94 -22.07
N SER A 89 -4.66 8.99 -22.58
CA SER A 89 -5.87 8.48 -21.91
C SER A 89 -5.54 7.76 -20.59
N SER A 90 -4.54 6.88 -20.60
CA SER A 90 -4.04 6.14 -19.45
C SER A 90 -3.47 7.08 -18.38
N ARG A 91 -2.69 8.08 -18.79
CA ARG A 91 -2.20 9.13 -17.87
C ARG A 91 -3.35 9.90 -17.23
N MET A 92 -4.39 10.21 -18.00
CA MET A 92 -5.56 10.92 -17.52
C MET A 92 -6.40 10.07 -16.54
N ALA A 93 -6.58 8.77 -16.83
CA ALA A 93 -7.25 7.84 -15.94
C ALA A 93 -6.52 7.70 -14.60
N ILE A 94 -5.19 7.57 -14.63
CA ILE A 94 -4.35 7.53 -13.42
C ILE A 94 -4.52 8.84 -12.62
N TYR A 95 -4.46 9.98 -13.31
CA TYR A 95 -4.65 11.30 -12.68
C TYR A 95 -6.03 11.41 -12.00
N HIS A 96 -7.11 11.05 -12.69
CA HIS A 96 -8.45 11.09 -12.12
C HIS A 96 -8.62 10.13 -10.94
N ALA A 97 -8.07 8.91 -11.02
CA ALA A 97 -8.11 7.96 -9.90
C ALA A 97 -7.37 8.52 -8.67
N GLN A 98 -6.18 9.10 -8.87
CA GLN A 98 -5.43 9.75 -7.80
C GLN A 98 -6.21 10.93 -7.20
N LYS A 99 -6.79 11.79 -8.04
CA LYS A 99 -7.60 12.92 -7.58
C LYS A 99 -8.86 12.50 -6.85
N GLN A 100 -9.57 11.47 -7.32
CA GLN A 100 -10.73 10.93 -6.62
C GLN A 100 -10.35 10.39 -5.23
N LYS A 101 -9.22 9.69 -5.12
CA LYS A 101 -8.71 9.21 -3.83
C LYS A 101 -8.39 10.38 -2.89
N GLU A 102 -7.65 11.38 -3.37
CA GLU A 102 -7.31 12.59 -2.59
C GLU A 102 -8.58 13.33 -2.10
N MET A 103 -9.59 13.46 -2.96
CA MET A 103 -10.86 14.10 -2.60
C MET A 103 -11.64 13.30 -1.55
N ARG A 104 -11.66 11.97 -1.66
CA ARG A 104 -12.30 11.09 -0.66
C ARG A 104 -11.60 11.19 0.70
N GLU A 105 -10.28 11.12 0.73
CA GLU A 105 -9.49 11.27 1.96
C GLU A 105 -9.73 12.65 2.62
N LYS A 106 -9.83 13.72 1.83
CA LYS A 106 -10.18 15.06 2.34
C LYS A 106 -11.59 15.13 2.90
N ALA A 107 -12.57 14.54 2.21
CA ALA A 107 -13.96 14.51 2.67
C ALA A 107 -14.11 13.70 3.96
N GLU A 108 -13.44 12.54 4.04
CA GLU A 108 -13.42 11.69 5.23
C GLU A 108 -12.75 12.41 6.41
N ARG A 109 -11.61 13.07 6.19
CA ARG A 109 -10.96 13.86 7.25
C ARG A 109 -11.88 14.97 7.77
N LYS A 110 -12.50 15.72 6.86
CA LYS A 110 -13.45 16.78 7.24
C LYS A 110 -14.63 16.22 8.04
N LYS A 111 -15.21 15.10 7.60
CA LYS A 111 -16.28 14.40 8.33
C LYS A 111 -15.83 13.97 9.73
N ASN A 112 -14.61 13.46 9.85
CA ASN A 112 -14.05 13.04 11.14
C ASN A 112 -13.80 14.25 12.07
N GLU A 113 -13.30 15.37 11.53
CA GLU A 113 -13.13 16.62 12.28
C GLU A 113 -14.48 17.13 12.80
N GLU A 114 -15.50 17.19 11.93
CA GLU A 114 -16.88 17.57 12.29
C GLU A 114 -17.47 16.64 13.38
N LEU A 115 -17.23 15.32 13.26
CA LEU A 115 -17.67 14.36 14.27
C LEU A 115 -16.99 14.58 15.62
N GLN A 116 -15.67 14.84 15.63
CA GLN A 116 -14.92 15.08 16.87
C GLN A 116 -15.39 16.36 17.58
N GLU A 117 -15.64 17.43 16.83
CA GLU A 117 -16.20 18.67 17.37
C GLU A 117 -17.58 18.41 17.99
N CYS A 118 -18.45 17.70 17.26
CA CYS A 118 -19.78 17.35 17.73
C CYS A 118 -19.77 16.50 19.01
N LEU A 119 -18.88 15.51 19.09
CA LEU A 119 -18.70 14.69 20.30
C LEU A 119 -18.20 15.52 21.48
N SER A 120 -17.25 16.43 21.25
CA SER A 120 -16.77 17.36 22.28
C SER A 120 -17.88 18.25 22.82
N ASP A 121 -18.75 18.78 21.95
CA ASP A 121 -19.93 19.55 22.35
C ASP A 121 -20.90 18.73 23.21
N ILE A 122 -21.20 17.50 22.78
CA ILE A 122 -22.07 16.58 23.54
C ILE A 122 -21.51 16.36 24.96
N ASP A 123 -20.21 16.07 25.08
CA ASP A 123 -19.56 15.86 26.37
C ASP A 123 -19.58 17.12 27.22
N PHE A 124 -19.33 18.29 26.61
CA PHE A 124 -19.37 19.58 27.27
C PHE A 124 -20.75 19.89 27.87
N TYR A 125 -21.83 19.78 27.09
CA TYR A 125 -23.18 20.08 27.56
C TYR A 125 -23.66 19.05 28.60
N ARG A 126 -23.33 17.76 28.45
CA ARG A 126 -23.58 16.75 29.49
C ARG A 126 -22.88 17.10 30.81
N SER A 127 -21.65 17.61 30.73
CA SER A 127 -20.89 18.09 31.88
C SER A 127 -21.58 19.24 32.61
N ILE A 128 -22.18 20.19 31.87
CA ILE A 128 -22.96 21.30 32.44
C ILE A 128 -24.23 20.78 33.10
N LEU A 129 -24.99 19.92 32.44
CA LEU A 129 -26.24 19.37 32.96
C LEU A 129 -26.05 18.62 34.29
N GLY A 130 -24.90 17.98 34.49
CA GLY A 130 -24.54 17.33 35.75
C GLY A 130 -24.18 18.27 36.90
N ARG A 131 -23.91 19.56 36.62
CA ARG A 131 -23.49 20.57 37.63
C ARG A 131 -24.48 21.69 37.84
N ALA A 132 -25.21 22.10 36.79
CA ALA A 132 -26.15 23.20 36.84
C ALA A 132 -27.41 22.81 37.63
N ARG A 133 -28.00 23.78 38.35
CA ARG A 133 -29.29 23.56 39.01
C ARG A 133 -30.35 23.22 37.95
N PRO A 134 -31.13 22.13 38.12
CA PRO A 134 -32.20 21.79 37.19
C PRO A 134 -33.14 22.98 36.93
N LEU A 135 -33.50 23.18 35.66
CA LEU A 135 -34.38 24.24 35.17
C LEU A 135 -33.88 25.68 35.40
N SER A 136 -32.60 25.88 35.74
CA SER A 136 -31.96 27.19 35.64
C SER A 136 -31.69 27.56 34.18
N ASP A 137 -31.48 28.86 33.89
CA ASP A 137 -31.17 29.33 32.53
C ASP A 137 -30.00 28.58 31.90
N GLY A 138 -28.90 28.39 32.64
CA GLY A 138 -27.74 27.63 32.18
C GLY A 138 -28.01 26.14 31.96
N TRP A 139 -28.94 25.55 32.72
CA TRP A 139 -29.37 24.16 32.50
C TRP A 139 -30.22 24.04 31.22
N CYS A 140 -31.19 24.95 31.05
CA CYS A 140 -32.07 24.96 29.88
C CYS A 140 -31.30 25.22 28.58
N GLU A 141 -30.33 26.14 28.60
CA GLU A 141 -29.45 26.37 27.46
C GLU A 141 -28.62 25.13 27.11
N ALA A 142 -27.94 24.52 28.09
CA ALA A 142 -27.15 23.32 27.87
C ALA A 142 -28.01 22.14 27.36
N TRP A 143 -29.24 21.99 27.87
CA TRP A 143 -30.18 20.98 27.41
C TRP A 143 -30.53 21.16 25.93
N ASN A 144 -30.91 22.38 25.52
CA ASN A 144 -31.28 22.66 24.13
C ASN A 144 -30.09 22.48 23.18
N ARG A 145 -28.90 22.92 23.58
CA ARG A 145 -27.67 22.74 22.79
C ARG A 145 -27.27 21.28 22.67
N LEU A 146 -27.44 20.48 23.72
CA LEU A 146 -27.21 19.05 23.69
C LEU A 146 -28.13 18.35 22.68
N GLN A 147 -29.41 18.70 22.63
CA GLN A 147 -30.34 18.12 21.65
C GLN A 147 -29.91 18.41 20.20
N LEU A 148 -29.48 19.64 19.92
CA LEU A 148 -28.97 20.01 18.61
C LEU A 148 -27.69 19.24 18.24
N ALA A 149 -26.75 19.09 19.19
CA ALA A 149 -25.52 18.35 18.97
C ALA A 149 -25.79 16.85 18.74
N LEU A 150 -26.73 16.24 19.48
CA LEU A 150 -27.13 14.85 19.28
C LEU A 150 -27.77 14.61 17.91
N TYR A 151 -28.62 15.53 17.45
CA TYR A 151 -29.18 15.51 16.10
C TYR A 151 -28.07 15.58 15.03
N HIS A 152 -27.14 16.54 15.16
CA HIS A 152 -26.03 16.67 14.23
C HIS A 152 -25.12 15.43 14.21
N HIS A 153 -24.86 14.82 15.37
CA HIS A 153 -24.15 13.54 15.47
C HIS A 153 -24.89 12.44 14.70
N GLY A 154 -26.22 12.33 14.86
CA GLY A 154 -27.06 11.40 14.13
C GLY A 154 -26.94 11.56 12.62
N PHE A 155 -26.97 12.79 12.14
CA PHE A 155 -26.76 13.13 10.72
C PHE A 155 -25.36 12.75 10.22
N ILE A 156 -24.28 13.08 10.94
CA ILE A 156 -22.91 12.74 10.53
C ILE A 156 -22.70 11.22 10.47
N THR A 157 -23.23 10.50 11.46
CA THR A 157 -23.05 9.05 11.58
C THR A 157 -23.99 8.23 10.70
N GLY A 158 -25.01 8.85 10.12
CA GLY A 158 -26.05 8.16 9.32
C GLY A 158 -27.02 7.34 10.17
N LEU A 159 -27.12 7.63 11.48
CA LEU A 159 -28.06 6.97 12.39
C LEU A 159 -29.49 7.52 12.26
N GLU A 160 -29.67 8.69 11.64
CA GLU A 160 -30.97 9.33 11.42
C GLU A 160 -31.52 9.19 9.99
N GLU A 161 -30.79 8.58 9.05
CA GLU A 161 -31.30 8.22 7.71
C GLU A 161 -31.97 6.82 7.73
N GLY A 162 -32.90 6.64 8.66
CA GLY A 162 -33.69 5.43 8.85
C GLY A 162 -35.18 5.73 8.97
N ASP A 163 -35.78 6.18 7.87
CA ASP A 163 -37.17 5.96 7.44
C ASP A 163 -37.37 6.43 5.99
#